data_AF-A0A7X8C772-F1
#
_entry.id   AF-A0A7X8C772-F1
#
_cell.length_a   1.000
_cell.length_b   1.000
_cell.length_c   1.000
_cell.angle_alpha   90.00
_cell.angle_beta   90.00
_cell.angle_gamma   90.00
#
_symmetry.space_group_name_H-M   'P 1'
#
loop_
_entity.id
_entity.type
_entity.pdbx_description
1 polymer ?
#
loop_
_entity_poly.entity_id
_entity_poly.type
_entity_poly.pdbx_seq_one_letter_code
_entity_poly.pdbx_strand_id
1 'polypeptide(L)'
;MKKNLILMVGALFLISVASHAQNQKNVSDKEGTKKEMRQNAPQRMSAENRAEYWAKELNLTNEEKGKITELFKKQDETRMQQRADMQKSREERQAFMESQRKANDAEMEKIIGKEKFQKYDSIRSERMQKMRDRMRNR
;
A
#
# COMPACT_ATOMS: atom_id res chain seq x y z
N MET A 1 -52.28 -7.12 29.76
CA MET A 1 -51.17 -6.14 29.73
C MET A 1 -49.91 -6.88 30.22
N LYS A 2 -49.10 -7.63 29.45
CA LYS A 2 -48.61 -7.54 28.07
C LYS A 2 -48.15 -6.12 27.71
N LYS A 3 -46.91 -5.77 28.10
CA LYS A 3 -45.95 -4.95 27.30
C LYS A 3 -44.68 -4.45 28.01
N ASN A 4 -44.44 -4.71 29.30
CA ASN A 4 -43.31 -4.04 29.99
C ASN A 4 -42.17 -4.96 30.47
N LEU A 5 -42.15 -6.25 30.10
CA LEU A 5 -41.11 -7.18 30.55
C LEU A 5 -39.91 -7.30 29.59
N ILE A 6 -39.93 -6.64 28.43
CA ILE A 6 -38.86 -6.72 27.41
C ILE A 6 -37.89 -5.52 27.48
N LEU A 7 -38.18 -4.52 28.30
CA LEU A 7 -37.36 -3.29 28.41
C LEU A 7 -36.27 -3.32 29.49
N MET A 8 -36.09 -4.44 30.21
CA MET A 8 -35.08 -4.59 31.28
C MET A 8 -33.97 -5.60 30.97
N VAL A 9 -33.84 -6.06 29.72
CA VAL A 9 -32.75 -6.97 29.29
C VAL A 9 -31.78 -6.28 28.31
N GLY A 10 -32.14 -5.12 27.76
CA GLY A 10 -31.29 -4.36 26.82
C GLY A 10 -30.16 -3.54 27.46
N ALA A 11 -30.16 -3.35 28.79
CA ALA A 11 -29.20 -2.47 29.47
C ALA A 11 -27.91 -3.16 29.93
N LEU A 12 -27.83 -4.50 29.92
CA LEU A 12 -26.66 -5.24 30.40
C LEU A 12 -25.70 -5.72 29.29
N PHE A 13 -26.00 -5.45 28.02
CA PHE A 13 -25.16 -5.92 26.89
C PHE A 13 -24.19 -4.85 26.35
N LEU A 14 -24.28 -3.59 26.81
CA LEU A 14 -23.49 -2.48 26.26
C LEU A 14 -22.13 -2.26 26.92
N ILE A 15 -21.79 -2.98 28.00
CA ILE A 15 -20.53 -2.74 28.75
C ILE A 15 -19.40 -3.73 28.35
N SER A 16 -19.70 -4.80 27.61
CA SER A 16 -18.74 -5.90 27.40
C SER A 16 -17.84 -5.79 26.16
N VAL A 17 -17.93 -4.73 25.35
CA VAL A 17 -17.13 -4.62 24.09
C VAL A 17 -15.97 -3.61 24.19
N ALA A 18 -15.80 -2.90 25.30
CA ALA A 18 -14.75 -1.87 25.43
C ALA A 18 -13.34 -2.39 25.74
N SER A 19 -13.13 -3.70 25.99
CA SER A 19 -11.87 -4.19 26.60
C SER A 19 -10.90 -4.95 25.69
N HIS A 20 -11.10 -5.01 24.37
CA HIS A 20 -10.17 -5.73 23.47
C HIS A 20 -9.38 -4.86 22.48
N ALA A 21 -9.40 -3.53 22.62
CA ALA A 21 -8.73 -2.63 21.66
C ALA A 21 -7.36 -2.07 22.12
N GLN A 22 -6.90 -2.32 23.36
CA GLN A 22 -5.71 -1.66 23.90
C GLN A 22 -4.41 -2.48 23.92
N ASN A 23 -4.37 -3.68 23.33
CA ASN A 23 -3.12 -4.47 23.30
C ASN A 23 -2.52 -4.59 21.90
N GLN A 24 -2.54 -3.50 21.13
CA GLN A 24 -1.66 -3.38 19.97
C GLN A 24 -0.37 -2.69 20.44
N LYS A 25 0.56 -3.50 20.99
CA LYS A 25 1.94 -3.06 21.23
C LYS A 25 2.47 -2.43 19.94
N ASN A 26 2.80 -1.15 20.01
CA ASN A 26 3.48 -0.41 18.97
C ASN A 26 4.82 -1.11 18.67
N VAL A 27 4.87 -1.90 17.60
CA VAL A 27 6.12 -2.37 17.01
C VAL A 27 6.56 -1.31 15.99
N SER A 28 7.03 -0.17 16.47
CA SER A 28 7.53 0.93 15.63
C SER A 28 9.06 0.94 15.45
N ASP A 29 9.81 0.04 16.10
CA ASP A 29 11.28 0.15 16.16
C ASP A 29 12.02 -0.79 15.19
N LYS A 30 11.54 -0.92 13.95
CA LYS A 30 12.32 -1.53 12.84
C LYS A 30 12.20 -0.69 11.56
N GLU A 31 12.30 0.63 11.68
CA GLU A 31 12.21 1.56 10.54
C GLU A 31 13.53 1.71 9.76
N GLY A 32 14.70 1.40 10.34
CA GLY A 32 16.01 1.58 9.69
C GLY A 32 16.37 0.56 8.61
N THR A 33 15.74 -0.63 8.59
CA THR A 33 16.17 -1.74 7.71
C THR A 33 15.43 -1.81 6.36
N LYS A 34 14.28 -1.13 6.21
CA LYS A 34 13.43 -1.28 5.02
C LYS A 34 13.84 -0.41 3.83
N LYS A 35 14.45 0.75 4.07
CA LYS A 35 14.83 1.71 3.01
C LYS A 35 16.09 1.26 2.27
N GLU A 36 17.08 0.77 3.00
CA GLU A 36 18.32 0.19 2.45
C GLU A 36 18.06 -1.10 1.66
N MET A 37 17.17 -1.98 2.15
CA MET A 37 16.76 -3.21 1.45
C MET A 37 16.08 -2.96 0.09
N ARG A 38 15.48 -1.79 -0.14
CA ARG A 38 14.81 -1.46 -1.41
C ARG A 38 15.76 -0.92 -2.48
N GLN A 39 16.82 -0.23 -2.07
CA GLN A 39 17.81 0.33 -3.00
C GLN A 39 18.80 -0.73 -3.51
N ASN A 40 19.12 -1.72 -2.67
CA ASN A 40 19.93 -2.88 -3.02
C ASN A 40 19.09 -4.16 -3.16
N ALA A 41 17.90 -4.06 -3.78
CA ALA A 41 17.16 -5.25 -4.11
C ALA A 41 18.02 -6.09 -5.08
N PRO A 42 18.45 -7.32 -4.71
CA PRO A 42 19.33 -8.10 -5.56
C PRO A 42 18.71 -8.27 -6.94
N GLN A 43 19.51 -8.07 -7.99
CA GLN A 43 19.10 -8.37 -9.35
C GLN A 43 18.57 -9.81 -9.37
N ARG A 44 17.32 -9.95 -9.84
CA ARG A 44 16.69 -11.25 -9.92
C ARG A 44 17.44 -12.09 -10.94
N MET A 45 17.69 -13.34 -10.59
CA MET A 45 18.24 -14.32 -11.52
C MET A 45 17.34 -14.46 -12.75
N SER A 46 17.96 -14.65 -13.93
CA SER A 46 17.25 -14.94 -15.17
C SER A 46 16.46 -16.25 -15.08
N ALA A 47 15.54 -16.47 -16.02
CA ALA A 47 14.82 -17.74 -16.12
C ALA A 47 15.78 -18.93 -16.28
N GLU A 48 16.84 -18.75 -17.08
CA GLU A 48 17.88 -19.75 -17.35
C GLU A 48 18.70 -20.06 -16.09
N ASN A 49 19.16 -19.04 -15.37
CA ASN A 49 19.96 -19.24 -14.15
C ASN A 49 19.13 -19.90 -13.04
N ARG A 50 17.83 -19.57 -12.97
CA ARG A 50 16.91 -20.24 -12.04
C ARG A 50 16.66 -21.69 -12.43
N ALA A 51 16.44 -21.96 -13.71
CA ALA A 51 16.25 -23.32 -14.19
C ALA A 51 17.51 -24.17 -13.99
N GLU A 52 18.70 -23.58 -14.15
CA GLU A 52 19.96 -24.25 -13.87
C GLU A 52 20.16 -24.54 -12.38
N TYR A 53 19.82 -23.59 -11.50
CA TYR A 53 19.83 -23.80 -10.06
C TYR A 53 18.93 -25.00 -9.67
N TRP A 54 17.69 -25.02 -10.16
CA TRP A 54 16.75 -26.11 -9.87
C TRP A 54 17.15 -27.42 -10.52
N ALA A 55 17.78 -27.40 -11.70
CA ALA A 55 18.29 -28.60 -12.33
C ALA A 55 19.38 -29.27 -11.49
N LYS A 56 20.26 -28.49 -10.85
CA LYS A 56 21.29 -29.00 -9.93
C LYS A 56 20.67 -29.49 -8.62
N GLU A 57 19.77 -28.71 -8.03
CA GLU A 57 19.17 -29.04 -6.73
C GLU A 57 18.27 -30.28 -6.79
N LEU A 58 17.54 -30.46 -7.88
CA LEU A 58 16.58 -31.55 -8.05
C LEU A 58 17.09 -32.68 -8.96
N ASN A 59 18.34 -32.62 -9.41
CA ASN A 59 18.93 -33.56 -10.36
C ASN A 59 18.05 -33.77 -11.62
N LEU A 60 17.56 -32.67 -12.20
CA LEU A 60 16.67 -32.73 -13.36
C LEU A 60 17.39 -33.15 -14.63
N THR A 61 16.69 -33.87 -15.50
CA THR A 61 17.14 -34.15 -16.86
C THR A 61 17.15 -32.88 -17.72
N ASN A 62 17.87 -32.92 -18.85
CA ASN A 62 17.92 -31.79 -19.79
C ASN A 62 16.53 -31.41 -20.32
N GLU A 63 15.65 -32.39 -20.52
CA GLU A 63 14.28 -32.18 -20.97
C GLU A 63 13.43 -31.46 -19.90
N GLU A 64 13.54 -31.87 -18.64
CA GLU A 64 12.84 -31.23 -17.52
C GLU A 64 13.37 -29.81 -17.26
N LYS A 65 14.69 -29.60 -17.36
CA LYS A 65 15.30 -28.27 -17.30
C LYS A 65 14.77 -27.36 -18.42
N GLY A 66 14.61 -27.88 -19.64
CA GLY A 66 14.00 -27.15 -20.75
C GLY A 66 12.58 -26.67 -20.42
N LYS A 67 11.73 -27.58 -19.96
CA LYS A 67 10.33 -27.27 -19.56
C LYS A 67 10.26 -26.23 -18.44
N ILE A 68 11.12 -26.33 -17.43
CA ILE A 68 11.16 -25.36 -16.31
C ILE A 68 11.68 -24.00 -16.78
N THR A 69 12.61 -23.95 -17.73
CA THR A 69 13.09 -22.69 -18.32
C THR A 69 11.94 -21.96 -19.02
N GLU A 70 11.15 -22.67 -19.84
CA GLU A 70 9.97 -22.10 -20.50
C GLU A 70 8.90 -21.64 -19.50
N LEU A 71 8.65 -22.43 -18.45
CA LEU A 71 7.74 -22.03 -17.37
C LEU A 71 8.16 -20.71 -16.73
N PHE A 72 9.45 -20.55 -16.41
CA PHE A 72 9.97 -19.32 -15.81
C PHE A 72 9.93 -18.13 -16.77
N LYS A 73 10.18 -18.32 -18.07
CA LYS A 73 10.01 -17.27 -19.08
C LYS A 73 8.57 -16.76 -19.09
N LYS A 74 7.59 -17.66 -19.16
CA LYS A 74 6.16 -17.31 -19.13
C LYS A 74 5.76 -16.58 -17.85
N GLN A 75 6.30 -16.99 -16.70
CA GLN A 75 6.07 -16.30 -15.42
C GLN A 75 6.67 -14.89 -15.42
N ASP A 76 7.84 -14.70 -16.03
CA ASP A 76 8.49 -13.39 -16.12
C ASP A 76 7.71 -12.45 -17.03
N GLU A 77 7.24 -12.94 -18.19
CA GLU A 77 6.36 -12.19 -19.09
C GLU A 77 5.06 -11.76 -18.40
N THR A 78 4.38 -12.69 -17.74
CA THR A 78 3.15 -12.40 -16.99
C THR A 78 3.40 -11.32 -15.93
N ARG A 79 4.55 -11.40 -15.25
CA ARG A 79 4.91 -10.40 -14.24
C ARG A 79 5.22 -9.04 -14.86
N MET A 80 5.87 -9.00 -16.03
CA MET A 80 6.11 -7.74 -16.74
C MET A 80 4.80 -7.08 -17.16
N GLN A 81 3.84 -7.85 -17.67
CA GLN A 81 2.50 -7.37 -17.99
C GLN A 81 1.79 -6.81 -16.75
N GLN A 82 1.76 -7.57 -15.64
CA GLN A 82 1.16 -7.09 -14.39
C GLN A 82 1.81 -5.79 -13.87
N ARG A 83 3.12 -5.63 -14.04
CA ARG A 83 3.82 -4.38 -13.67
C ARG A 83 3.38 -3.23 -14.57
N ALA A 84 3.27 -3.44 -15.87
CA ALA A 84 2.79 -2.43 -16.80
C ALA A 84 1.35 -2.01 -16.47
N ASP A 85 0.47 -2.97 -16.20
CA ASP A 85 -0.92 -2.71 -15.82
C ASP A 85 -1.04 -1.94 -14.51
N MET A 86 -0.27 -2.32 -13.49
CA MET A 86 -0.21 -1.60 -12.23
C MET A 86 0.31 -0.17 -12.41
N GLN A 87 1.31 0.03 -13.27
CA GLN A 87 1.85 1.35 -13.55
C GLN A 87 0.81 2.23 -14.24
N LYS A 88 0.11 1.70 -15.25
CA LYS A 88 -1.00 2.39 -15.91
C LYS A 88 -2.10 2.77 -14.92
N SER A 89 -2.56 1.81 -14.10
CA SER A 89 -3.58 2.06 -13.07
C SER A 89 -3.13 3.13 -12.06
N ARG A 90 -1.84 3.17 -11.72
CA ARG A 90 -1.29 4.18 -10.82
C ARG A 90 -1.35 5.58 -11.43
N GLU A 91 -1.04 5.71 -12.71
CA GLU A 91 -1.12 6.98 -13.44
C GLU A 91 -2.56 7.48 -13.56
N GLU A 92 -3.49 6.60 -13.93
CA GLU A 92 -4.93 6.90 -13.97
C GLU A 92 -5.45 7.36 -12.60
N ARG A 93 -5.09 6.62 -11.53
CA ARG A 93 -5.47 6.99 -10.17
C ARG A 93 -4.87 8.33 -9.76
N GLN A 94 -3.64 8.62 -10.16
CA GLN A 94 -2.98 9.89 -9.86
C GLN A 94 -3.70 11.06 -10.56
N ALA A 95 -4.03 10.91 -11.84
CA ALA A 95 -4.80 11.90 -12.58
C ALA A 95 -6.19 12.13 -11.98
N PHE A 96 -6.90 11.06 -11.63
CA PHE A 96 -8.19 11.15 -10.96
C PHE A 96 -8.09 11.92 -9.63
N MET A 97 -7.11 11.58 -8.79
CA MET A 97 -6.90 12.27 -7.51
C MET A 97 -6.52 13.75 -7.69
N GLU A 98 -5.75 14.08 -8.71
CA GLU A 98 -5.42 15.48 -9.02
C GLU A 98 -6.65 16.27 -9.46
N SER A 99 -7.52 15.68 -10.29
CA SER A 99 -8.77 16.32 -10.70
C SER A 99 -9.69 16.60 -9.52
N GLN A 100 -9.86 15.63 -8.62
CA GLN A 100 -10.65 15.78 -7.39
C GLN A 100 -10.07 16.85 -6.47
N ARG A 101 -8.74 16.93 -6.34
CA ARG A 101 -8.10 18.00 -5.56
C ARG A 101 -8.38 19.38 -6.12
N LYS A 102 -8.27 19.58 -7.44
CA LYS A 102 -8.56 20.86 -8.08
C LYS A 102 -10.02 21.27 -7.90
N ALA A 103 -10.96 20.33 -8.06
CA ALA A 103 -12.38 20.57 -7.82
C ALA A 103 -12.64 21.00 -6.37
N ASN A 104 -12.11 20.25 -5.41
CA ASN A 104 -12.25 20.55 -3.99
C ASN A 104 -11.60 21.89 -3.61
N ASP A 105 -10.45 22.22 -4.20
CA ASP A 105 -9.77 23.50 -3.95
C ASP A 105 -10.61 24.68 -4.46
N ALA A 106 -11.24 24.55 -5.63
CA ALA A 106 -12.15 25.57 -6.17
C ALA A 106 -13.42 25.73 -5.32
N GLU A 107 -14.00 24.63 -4.83
CA GLU A 107 -15.14 24.68 -3.89
C GLU A 107 -14.75 25.30 -2.56
N MET A 108 -13.58 24.93 -2.02
CA MET A 108 -13.06 25.49 -0.79
C MET A 108 -12.85 27.00 -0.92
N GLU A 109 -12.20 27.47 -2.00
CA GLU A 109 -11.99 28.90 -2.25
C GLU A 109 -13.31 29.67 -2.30
N LYS A 110 -14.36 29.10 -2.91
CA LYS A 110 -15.71 29.70 -2.91
C LYS A 110 -16.32 29.81 -1.50
N ILE A 111 -16.10 28.82 -0.63
CA ILE A 111 -16.68 28.78 0.72
C ILE A 111 -15.96 29.73 1.68
N ILE A 112 -14.62 29.68 1.70
CA ILE A 112 -13.83 30.41 2.71
C ILE A 112 -13.27 31.74 2.19
N GLY A 113 -13.37 31.98 0.89
CA GLY A 113 -12.81 33.15 0.21
C GLY A 113 -11.30 33.04 -0.04
N LYS A 114 -10.81 33.86 -0.98
CA LYS A 114 -9.45 33.81 -1.50
C LYS A 114 -8.35 33.96 -0.43
N GLU A 115 -8.51 34.91 0.49
CA GLU A 115 -7.50 35.17 1.54
C GLU A 115 -7.35 34.00 2.52
N LYS A 116 -8.46 33.42 2.98
CA LYS A 116 -8.41 32.26 3.90
C LYS A 116 -7.93 31.01 3.16
N PHE A 117 -8.26 30.87 1.89
CA PHE A 117 -7.78 29.78 1.05
C PHE A 117 -6.26 29.84 0.86
N GLN A 118 -5.67 31.02 0.61
CA GLN A 118 -4.21 31.17 0.52
C GLN A 118 -3.51 30.73 1.82
N LYS A 119 -4.06 31.10 2.98
CA LYS A 119 -3.54 30.64 4.28
C LYS A 119 -3.66 29.12 4.43
N TYR A 120 -4.80 28.54 4.04
CA TYR A 120 -5.01 27.10 4.06
C TYR A 120 -4.01 26.34 3.17
N ASP A 121 -3.80 26.79 1.94
CA ASP A 121 -2.88 26.15 1.00
C ASP A 121 -1.41 26.23 1.46
N SER A 122 -1.03 27.35 2.08
CA SER A 122 0.29 27.48 2.73
C SER A 122 0.49 26.45 3.84
N ILE A 123 -0.49 26.31 4.75
CA ILE A 123 -0.45 25.30 5.83
C ILE A 123 -0.37 23.88 5.25
N ARG A 124 -1.14 23.60 4.19
CA ARG A 124 -1.14 22.30 3.50
C ARG A 124 0.24 22.00 2.91
N SER A 125 0.83 22.96 2.22
CA SER A 125 2.15 22.83 1.59
C SER A 125 3.26 22.62 2.61
N GLU A 126 3.24 23.34 3.73
CA GLU A 126 4.20 23.17 4.82
C GLU A 126 4.11 21.76 5.43
N ARG A 127 2.89 21.25 5.67
CA ARG A 127 2.69 19.87 6.14
C ARG A 127 3.24 18.84 5.16
N MET A 128 3.01 19.05 3.86
CA MET A 128 3.53 18.17 2.80
C MET A 128 5.06 18.19 2.76
N GLN A 129 5.68 19.36 2.91
CA GLN A 129 7.14 19.49 2.98
C GLN A 129 7.70 18.77 4.20
N LYS A 130 7.15 18.98 5.40
CA LYS A 130 7.55 18.26 6.62
C LYS A 130 7.41 16.75 6.49
N MET A 131 6.41 16.26 5.75
CA MET A 131 6.29 14.84 5.43
C MET A 131 7.39 14.36 4.47
N ARG A 132 7.69 15.12 3.41
CA ARG A 132 8.78 14.81 2.47
C ARG A 132 10.13 14.79 3.17
N ASP A 133 10.40 15.76 4.04
CA ASP A 133 11.66 15.85 4.79
C ASP A 133 11.81 14.66 5.74
N ARG A 134 10.74 14.26 6.43
CA ARG A 134 10.74 13.02 7.25
C ARG A 134 11.02 11.78 6.42
N MET A 135 10.51 11.68 5.18
CA MET A 135 10.81 10.55 4.30
C MET A 135 12.24 10.60 3.74
N ARG A 136 12.79 11.80 3.53
CA ARG A 136 14.16 12.00 3.06
C ARG A 136 15.19 11.67 4.14
N ASN A 137 14.91 12.02 5.39
CA ASN A 137 15.77 11.83 6.56
C ASN A 137 15.59 10.46 7.25
N ARG A 138 14.60 9.66 6.82
CA ARG A 138 14.52 8.21 7.07
C ARG A 138 15.39 7.44 6.09
#